data_AF-A0A5B8UMW3-F1
#
_entry.id   AF-A0A5B8UMW3-F1
#
_cell.length_a   1.000
_cell.length_b   1.000
_cell.length_c   1.000
_cell.angle_alpha   90.00
_cell.angle_beta   90.00
_cell.angle_gamma   90.00
#
_symmetry.space_group_name_H-M   'P 1'
#
loop_
_entity.id
_entity.type
_entity.pdbx_description
1 polymer ?
#
loop_
_entity_poly.entity_id
_entity_poly.type
_entity_poly.pdbx_seq_one_letter_code
_entity_poly.pdbx_strand_id
1 'polypeptide(L)'
;MGLHVPFTFRSKPSVCVIYIDIATTPSFIFIDLKDEELIREFGEEITIKTDFNGRLPKQDDYPALVELRDAIFTSLKALPAFITKRTLLTV
;
A
#
# COMPACT_ATOMS: atom_id res chain seq x y z
N MET A 1 -13.45 -0.41 -8.72
CA MET A 1 -13.88 -0.16 -7.33
C MET A 1 -12.66 -0.33 -6.44
N GLY A 2 -12.23 0.73 -5.75
CA GLY A 2 -11.10 0.66 -4.83
C GLY A 2 -11.47 -0.05 -3.53
N LEU A 3 -10.50 -0.69 -2.89
CA LEU A 3 -10.70 -1.38 -1.62
C LEU A 3 -10.34 -0.44 -0.46
N HIS A 4 -11.25 -0.26 0.50
CA HIS A 4 -10.96 0.50 1.71
C HIS A 4 -10.13 -0.36 2.67
N VAL A 5 -8.99 0.18 3.10
CA VAL A 5 -8.04 -0.53 3.95
C VAL A 5 -7.75 0.30 5.19
N PRO A 6 -8.12 -0.21 6.37
CA PRO A 6 -7.71 0.39 7.63
C PRO A 6 -6.22 0.11 7.87
N PHE A 7 -5.50 1.12 8.34
CA PHE A 7 -4.10 1.01 8.73
C PHE A 7 -3.82 1.92 9.93
N THR A 8 -2.76 1.61 10.67
CA THR A 8 -2.30 2.43 11.79
C THR A 8 -0.96 3.03 11.43
N PHE A 9 -0.83 4.34 11.51
CA PHE A 9 0.42 5.05 11.28
C PHE A 9 0.65 6.05 12.41
N ARG A 10 1.86 6.05 13.00
CA ARG A 10 2.19 6.88 14.17
C ARG A 10 1.15 6.82 15.31
N SER A 11 0.65 5.61 15.60
CA SER A 11 -0.40 5.34 16.58
C SER A 11 -1.78 5.94 16.28
N LYS A 12 -2.01 6.47 15.08
CA LYS A 12 -3.30 6.98 14.62
C LYS A 12 -3.94 5.98 13.64
N PRO A 13 -5.17 5.49 13.91
CA PRO A 13 -5.91 4.69 12.94
C PRO A 13 -6.38 5.58 11.78
N SER A 14 -6.20 5.10 10.57
CA SER A 14 -6.57 5.80 9.35
C SER A 14 -7.10 4.82 8.29
N VAL A 15 -7.66 5.34 7.20
CA VAL A 15 -8.21 4.56 6.10
C VAL A 15 -7.67 5.11 4.79
N CYS A 16 -7.26 4.20 3.91
CA CYS A 16 -6.92 4.52 2.54
C CYS A 16 -7.76 3.69 1.58
N VAL A 17 -7.85 4.14 0.34
CA VAL A 17 -8.43 3.38 -0.77
C VAL A 17 -7.28 2.85 -1.60
N ILE A 18 -7.30 1.56 -1.93
CA ILE A 18 -6.25 0.96 -2.74
C ILE A 18 -6.77 0.41 -4.07
N TYR A 19 -5.87 0.39 -5.04
CA TYR A 19 -6.03 -0.29 -6.32
C TYR A 19 -4.76 -1.09 -6.61
N ILE A 20 -4.93 -2.41 -6.83
CA ILE A 20 -3.81 -3.31 -7.11
C ILE A 20 -3.77 -3.60 -8.60
N ASP A 21 -2.74 -3.11 -9.27
CA ASP A 21 -2.42 -3.47 -10.64
C ASP A 21 -1.49 -4.70 -10.65
N ILE A 22 -2.05 -5.81 -11.15
CA ILE A 22 -1.35 -7.10 -11.28
C ILE A 22 -0.97 -7.42 -12.72
N ALA A 23 -1.21 -6.51 -13.66
CA ALA A 23 -0.96 -6.76 -15.08
C ALA A 23 0.54 -6.89 -15.39
N THR A 24 1.40 -6.31 -14.55
CA THR A 24 2.85 -6.33 -14.71
C THR A 24 3.55 -6.81 -13.45
N THR A 25 4.67 -7.52 -13.64
CA THR A 25 5.62 -7.87 -12.58
C THR A 25 6.90 -7.06 -12.77
N PRO A 26 7.34 -6.26 -11.79
CA PRO A 26 6.75 -6.07 -10.46
C PRO A 26 5.41 -5.33 -10.49
N SER A 27 4.55 -5.66 -9.52
CA SER A 27 3.19 -5.13 -9.42
C SER A 27 3.16 -3.81 -8.66
N PHE A 28 2.13 -3.02 -8.94
CA PHE A 28 1.95 -1.70 -8.34
C PHE A 28 0.65 -1.65 -7.56
N ILE A 29 0.73 -1.11 -6.35
CA ILE A 29 -0.42 -0.80 -5.51
C ILE A 29 -0.51 0.71 -5.47
N PHE A 30 -1.56 1.25 -6.06
CA PHE A 30 -1.93 2.64 -5.98
C PHE A 30 -2.77 2.84 -4.73
N ILE A 31 -2.45 3.87 -3.96
CA ILE A 31 -3.07 4.17 -2.68
C ILE A 31 -3.50 5.62 -2.72
N ASP A 32 -4.76 5.83 -2.41
CA ASP A 32 -5.42 7.12 -2.29
C ASP A 32 -5.71 7.34 -0.80
N LEU A 33 -5.01 8.30 -0.21
CA LEU A 33 -5.11 8.66 1.20
C LEU A 33 -6.37 9.50 1.45
N LYS A 34 -7.06 9.23 2.56
CA LYS A 34 -8.28 9.96 2.94
C LYS A 34 -8.15 10.85 4.18
N ASP A 35 -7.00 10.78 4.86
CA ASP A 35 -6.71 11.60 6.03
C ASP A 35 -6.00 12.89 5.59
N GLU A 36 -6.62 14.05 5.87
CA GLU A 36 -6.08 15.36 5.49
C GLU A 36 -4.66 15.62 6.01
N GLU A 37 -4.30 15.11 7.19
CA GLU A 37 -2.96 15.29 7.74
C GLU A 37 -1.92 14.52 6.91
N LEU A 38 -2.25 13.28 6.54
CA LEU A 38 -1.39 12.46 5.70
C LEU A 38 -1.31 13.02 4.27
N ILE A 39 -2.42 13.53 3.73
CA ILE A 39 -2.46 14.16 2.40
C ILE A 39 -1.55 15.40 2.39
N ARG A 40 -1.58 16.22 3.44
CA ARG A 40 -0.71 17.40 3.54
C ARG A 40 0.77 17.05 3.63
N GLU A 41 1.13 15.95 4.29
CA GLU A 41 2.53 15.53 4.48
C GLU A 41 3.08 14.72 3.30
N PHE A 42 2.28 13.85 2.68
CA PHE A 42 2.73 12.85 1.72
C PHE A 42 2.09 12.97 0.33
N GLY A 43 1.11 13.85 0.17
CA GLY A 43 0.27 13.94 -1.04
C GLY A 43 -0.95 13.02 -0.97
N GLU A 44 -1.91 13.24 -1.86
CA GLU A 44 -3.16 12.45 -1.92
C GLU A 44 -2.92 11.02 -2.41
N GLU A 45 -2.04 10.86 -3.39
CA GLU A 45 -1.75 9.59 -4.03
C GLU A 45 -0.33 9.13 -3.76
N ILE A 46 -0.20 7.89 -3.29
CA ILE A 46 1.09 7.22 -3.13
C ILE A 46 1.07 5.88 -3.87
N THR A 47 2.25 5.36 -4.21
CA THR A 47 2.35 4.08 -4.90
C THR A 47 3.38 3.18 -4.23
N ILE A 48 3.00 1.93 -4.00
CA ILE A 48 3.86 0.86 -3.52
C ILE A 48 4.20 -0.05 -4.70
N LYS A 49 5.50 -0.29 -4.90
CA LYS A 49 5.99 -1.31 -5.82
C LYS A 49 6.21 -2.59 -5.02
N THR A 50 5.72 -3.73 -5.50
CA THR A 50 5.78 -5.00 -4.75
C THR A 50 5.90 -6.21 -5.66
N ASP A 51 6.49 -7.27 -5.12
CA ASP A 51 6.49 -8.63 -5.67
C ASP A 51 5.54 -9.57 -4.89
N PHE A 52 4.62 -9.00 -4.08
CA PHE A 52 3.74 -9.67 -3.12
C PHE A 52 4.41 -10.34 -1.91
N ASN A 53 5.73 -10.53 -1.91
CA ASN A 53 6.48 -10.99 -0.75
C ASN A 53 6.94 -9.79 0.10
N GLY A 54 7.43 -8.75 -0.55
CA GLY A 54 7.95 -7.53 0.05
C GLY A 54 7.58 -6.28 -0.74
N ARG A 55 7.84 -5.13 -0.11
CA ARG A 55 7.91 -3.87 -0.83
C ARG A 55 9.26 -3.79 -1.54
N LEU A 56 9.23 -3.38 -2.80
CA LEU A 56 10.42 -3.08 -3.57
C LEU A 56 10.78 -1.59 -3.41
N PRO A 57 12.07 -1.25 -3.36
CA PRO A 57 12.51 0.13 -3.20
C PRO A 57 12.08 1.00 -4.39
N LYS A 58 11.82 2.27 -4.12
CA LYS A 58 11.58 3.32 -5.11
C LYS A 58 12.55 4.49 -4.92
N GLN A 59 12.73 5.30 -5.96
CA GLN A 59 13.64 6.46 -5.93
C GLN A 59 13.18 7.57 -4.97
N ASP A 60 11.89 7.62 -4.65
CA ASP A 60 11.26 8.61 -3.77
C ASP A 60 11.13 8.13 -2.30
N ASP A 61 11.87 7.08 -1.92
CA ASP A 61 11.85 6.52 -0.56
C ASP A 61 12.61 7.39 0.45
N TYR A 62 12.02 8.52 0.84
CA TYR A 62 12.43 9.21 2.06
C TYR A 62 11.85 8.51 3.31
N PRO A 63 12.52 8.59 4.48
CA PRO A 63 12.21 7.74 5.64
C PRO A 63 10.74 7.73 6.06
N ALA A 64 10.10 8.90 6.16
CA ALA A 64 8.71 9.00 6.60
C ALA A 64 7.72 8.35 5.61
N LEU A 65 7.97 8.45 4.30
CA LEU A 65 7.13 7.81 3.28
C LEU A 65 7.33 6.30 3.25
N VAL A 66 8.55 5.83 3.52
CA VAL A 66 8.83 4.41 3.68
C VAL A 66 8.02 3.82 4.84
N GLU A 67 8.01 4.47 6.00
CA GLU A 67 7.23 4.02 7.15
C GLU A 67 5.72 3.97 6.84
N LEU A 68 5.20 4.98 6.13
CA LEU A 68 3.79 5.00 5.71
C LEU A 68 3.47 3.85 4.75
N ARG A 69 4.32 3.66 3.73
CA ARG A 69 4.19 2.57 2.76
C ARG A 69 4.25 1.21 3.45
N ASP A 70 5.16 1.02 4.40
CA ASP A 70 5.31 -0.25 5.12
C ASP A 70 4.13 -0.51 6.07
N ALA A 71 3.60 0.52 6.73
CA ALA A 71 2.41 0.41 7.57
C ALA A 71 1.19 -0.04 6.73
N ILE A 72 0.96 0.61 5.59
CA ILE A 72 -0.14 0.25 4.68
C ILE A 72 0.09 -1.14 4.11
N PHE A 73 1.29 -1.45 3.62
CA PHE A 73 1.62 -2.75 3.05
C PHE A 73 1.44 -3.89 4.07
N THR A 74 1.75 -3.65 5.34
CA THR A 74 1.52 -4.61 6.42
C THR A 74 0.03 -4.88 6.63
N SER A 75 -0.81 -3.83 6.63
CA SER A 75 -2.27 -3.99 6.65
C SER A 75 -2.77 -4.77 5.42
N LEU A 76 -2.18 -4.53 4.25
CA LEU A 76 -2.57 -5.22 3.02
C LEU A 76 -2.30 -6.72 3.06
N LYS A 77 -1.18 -7.15 3.65
CA LYS A 77 -0.83 -8.57 3.78
C LYS A 77 -1.88 -9.38 4.56
N ALA A 78 -2.62 -8.74 5.47
CA ALA A 78 -3.67 -9.39 6.24
C ALA A 78 -5.00 -9.53 5.47
N LEU A 79 -5.16 -8.87 4.31
CA LEU A 79 -6.41 -8.89 3.57
C LEU A 79 -6.56 -10.19 2.76
N PRO A 80 -7.73 -10.84 2.81
CA PRO A 80 -8.01 -12.03 2.02
C PRO A 80 -7.75 -11.83 0.52
N ALA A 81 -8.09 -10.66 -0.03
CA ALA A 81 -7.83 -10.32 -1.43
C ALA A 81 -6.33 -10.35 -1.78
N PHE A 82 -5.47 -9.91 -0.86
CA PHE A 82 -4.02 -9.93 -1.05
C PHE A 82 -3.47 -11.35 -0.95
N ILE A 83 -4.00 -12.14 -0.01
CA ILE A 83 -3.65 -13.56 0.19
C ILE A 83 -4.02 -14.36 -1.07
N THR A 84 -5.25 -14.24 -1.57
CA THR A 84 -5.71 -14.95 -2.77
C THR A 84 -4.86 -14.58 -3.98
N LYS A 85 -4.54 -13.30 -4.18
CA LYS A 85 -3.70 -12.88 -5.31
C LYS A 85 -2.26 -13.38 -5.21
N ARG A 86 -1.68 -13.41 -3.99
CA ARG A 86 -0.37 -14.00 -3.75
C ARG A 86 -0.36 -15.49 -4.11
N THR A 87 -1.37 -16.25 -3.69
CA THR A 87 -1.49 -17.68 -4.02
C THR A 87 -1.57 -17.92 -5.53
N LEU A 88 -2.31 -17.10 -6.27
CA LEU A 88 -2.44 -17.24 -7.74
C LEU A 88 -1.14 -16.98 -8.50
N LEU A 89 -0.19 -16.22 -7.94
CA LEU A 89 1.12 -15.96 -8.55
C LEU A 89 2.18 -17.02 -8.18
N THR A 90 1.85 -17.98 -7.32
CA THR A 90 2.78 -19.01 -6.84
C THR A 90 2.48 -20.40 -7.42
N VAL A 91 1.57 -20.49 -8.41
CA VAL A 91 1.20 -21.72 -9.12
C VAL A 91 1.72 -21.69 -10.55
#